data_AF-A0A7C5H8S2-F1
#
_entry.id   AF-A0A7C5H8S2-F1
#
_cell.length_a   1.000
_cell.length_b   1.000
_cell.length_c   1.000
_cell.angle_alpha   90.00
_cell.angle_beta   90.00
_cell.angle_gamma   90.00
#
_symmetry.space_group_name_H-M   'P 1'
#
loop_
_entity.id
_entity.type
_entity.pdbx_description
1 polymer ?
#
loop_
_entity_poly.entity_id
_entity_poly.type
_entity_poly.pdbx_seq_one_letter_code
_entity_poly.pdbx_strand_id
1 'polypeptide(L)'
;MKYEKISFSEIMKGVARDFGSLGAIIVIVFFLTMLMGSLFILIFIFKEALILMGTILSVLLIPIVIIIGVILNKCVYNKIPLRKRGAWTLFRRRGISPKDYSTSYRTMFISSRFAFLSIMIILFFMVLITTGILNILPYFCCIFAPVSIPLIIITITLPAMAWISFTYAFDPYQPMPRGMIVIGILWGMLSTFPSLFGNTFNSLWMENMGLDTAVFSAPLVEEFFKMLGFFLIYSQIKDETDGIIFGAAFGAGFSLMENMIYGGSIVFVGGGIPFVILVSFRSFFNILGHMLGPALIGFLIGFNKRYLSRKYAKVTFGPTSYTILRTVSLVILVIFGFSFGILNHALWNYLAGFGLSWVMLLSLGMGMIQFLLFIGLVLVGYFLATERFNEKLKMFKNTGSHHI
;
A
#
# COMPACT_ATOMS: atom_id res chain seq x y z
N MET A 1 -25.65 20.58 21.48
CA MET A 1 -25.23 20.76 20.07
C MET A 1 -26.23 20.06 19.17
N LYS A 2 -26.97 20.80 18.33
CA LYS A 2 -27.84 20.20 17.30
C LYS A 2 -26.95 19.36 16.38
N TYR A 3 -27.32 18.11 16.17
CA TYR A 3 -26.73 17.27 15.13
C TYR A 3 -27.06 17.92 13.78
N GLU A 4 -26.16 18.76 13.25
CA GLU A 4 -26.29 19.24 11.88
C GLU A 4 -26.38 18.03 10.96
N LYS A 5 -27.46 17.95 10.16
CA LYS A 5 -27.57 16.96 9.09
C LYS A 5 -26.34 17.11 8.20
N ILE A 6 -25.58 16.03 8.07
CA ILE A 6 -24.45 15.93 7.16
C ILE A 6 -24.95 16.27 5.76
N SER A 7 -24.42 17.33 5.14
CA SER A 7 -24.79 17.68 3.77
C SER A 7 -23.87 16.99 2.77
N PHE A 8 -24.42 16.61 1.61
CA PHE A 8 -23.63 16.11 0.48
C PHE A 8 -22.51 17.09 0.08
N SER A 9 -22.76 18.40 0.18
CA SER A 9 -21.77 19.45 -0.08
C SER A 9 -20.53 19.33 0.82
N GLU A 10 -20.70 19.01 2.10
CA GLU A 10 -19.57 18.85 3.02
C GLU A 10 -18.75 17.60 2.73
N ILE A 11 -19.41 16.50 2.35
CA ILE A 11 -18.73 15.28 1.88
C ILE A 11 -17.87 15.60 0.66
N MET A 12 -18.43 16.28 -0.33
CA MET A 12 -17.72 16.64 -1.57
C MET A 12 -16.57 17.63 -1.35
N LYS A 13 -16.71 18.58 -0.42
CA LYS A 13 -15.60 19.46 0.00
C LYS A 13 -14.45 18.67 0.64
N GLY A 14 -14.75 17.60 1.37
CA GLY A 14 -13.76 16.66 1.87
C GLY A 14 -12.98 16.00 0.74
N VAL A 15 -13.70 15.38 -0.19
CA VAL A 15 -13.16 14.71 -1.38
C VAL A 15 -12.23 15.64 -2.18
N ALA A 16 -12.68 16.85 -2.52
CA ALA A 16 -11.90 17.80 -3.32
C ALA A 16 -10.56 18.18 -2.68
N ARG A 17 -10.51 18.25 -1.35
CA ARG A 17 -9.26 18.54 -0.63
C ARG A 17 -8.30 17.36 -0.69
N ASP A 18 -8.79 16.12 -0.67
CA ASP A 18 -7.95 14.94 -0.77
C ASP A 18 -7.27 14.88 -2.15
N PHE A 19 -8.01 15.12 -3.23
CA PHE A 19 -7.48 15.22 -4.59
C PHE A 19 -6.32 16.22 -4.71
N GLY A 20 -6.52 17.47 -4.28
CA GLY A 20 -5.48 18.51 -4.38
C GLY A 20 -4.24 18.22 -3.55
N SER A 21 -4.35 17.28 -2.61
CA SER A 21 -3.31 16.97 -1.66
C SER A 21 -2.48 15.75 -2.05
N LEU A 22 -3.07 14.88 -2.89
CA LEU A 22 -2.44 13.72 -3.50
C LEU A 22 -1.80 14.02 -4.85
N GLY A 23 -2.21 15.09 -5.54
CA GLY A 23 -1.73 15.41 -6.90
C GLY A 23 -0.21 15.37 -7.03
N ALA A 24 0.54 15.97 -6.11
CA ALA A 24 2.01 15.93 -6.13
C ALA A 24 2.59 14.52 -5.91
N ILE A 25 1.98 13.70 -5.05
CA ILE A 25 2.41 12.32 -4.82
C ILE A 25 2.12 11.47 -6.05
N ILE A 26 0.92 11.60 -6.64
CA ILE A 26 0.52 10.86 -7.84
C ILE A 26 1.50 11.14 -8.98
N VAL A 27 1.87 12.41 -9.19
CA VAL A 27 2.85 12.78 -10.23
C VAL A 27 4.22 12.16 -9.95
N ILE A 28 4.72 12.24 -8.71
CA ILE A 28 6.00 11.63 -8.33
C ILE A 28 5.95 10.11 -8.55
N VAL A 29 4.90 9.44 -8.08
CA VAL A 29 4.75 7.99 -8.21
C VAL A 29 4.60 7.60 -9.67
N PHE A 30 3.88 8.36 -10.49
CA PHE A 30 3.81 8.14 -11.93
C PHE A 30 5.19 8.14 -12.58
N PHE A 31 6.02 9.16 -12.30
CA PHE A 31 7.38 9.22 -12.84
C PHE A 31 8.28 8.10 -12.31
N LEU A 32 8.11 7.71 -11.04
CA LEU A 32 8.83 6.58 -10.46
C LEU A 32 8.41 5.25 -11.10
N THR A 33 7.11 5.02 -11.29
CA THR A 33 6.58 3.84 -11.99
C THR A 33 7.09 3.79 -13.43
N MET A 34 7.14 4.94 -14.12
CA MET A 34 7.72 5.01 -15.47
C MET A 34 9.21 4.62 -15.46
N LEU A 35 10.02 5.28 -14.63
CA LEU A 35 11.46 5.04 -14.57
C LEU A 35 11.81 3.61 -14.12
N MET A 36 11.24 3.17 -13.00
CA MET A 36 11.49 1.84 -12.44
C MET A 36 10.90 0.75 -13.34
N GLY A 37 9.68 0.96 -13.86
CA GLY A 37 9.03 0.04 -14.78
C GLY A 37 9.87 -0.18 -16.04
N SER A 38 10.39 0.88 -16.66
CA SER A 38 11.29 0.76 -17.81
C SER A 38 12.57 -0.02 -17.47
N LEU A 39 13.22 0.27 -16.33
CA LEU A 39 14.40 -0.46 -15.87
C LEU A 39 14.11 -1.95 -15.65
N PHE A 40 12.97 -2.24 -15.01
CA PHE A 40 12.55 -3.60 -14.69
C PHE A 40 12.18 -4.40 -15.93
N ILE A 41 11.50 -3.80 -16.91
CA ILE A 41 11.22 -4.41 -18.21
C ILE A 41 12.53 -4.72 -18.96
N LEU A 42 13.49 -3.79 -18.98
CA LEU A 42 14.81 -4.03 -19.59
C LEU A 42 15.49 -5.24 -18.95
N ILE A 43 15.55 -5.30 -17.62
CA ILE A 43 16.14 -6.44 -16.90
C ILE A 43 15.37 -7.74 -17.17
N PHE A 44 14.04 -7.68 -17.24
CA PHE A 44 13.20 -8.83 -17.54
C PHE A 44 13.44 -9.40 -18.94
N ILE A 45 13.65 -8.54 -19.94
CA ILE A 45 13.95 -8.96 -21.33
C ILE A 45 15.36 -9.55 -21.42
N PHE A 46 16.36 -8.94 -20.78
CA PHE A 46 17.76 -9.37 -20.82
C PHE A 46 18.12 -10.39 -19.71
N LYS A 47 17.13 -11.17 -19.24
CA LYS A 47 17.22 -12.08 -18.08
C LYS A 47 18.46 -12.98 -18.10
N GLU A 48 18.87 -13.49 -19.26
CA GLU A 48 20.00 -14.42 -19.39
C GLU A 48 21.37 -13.74 -19.19
N ALA A 49 21.51 -12.44 -19.50
CA ALA A 49 22.77 -11.69 -19.37
C ALA A 49 22.95 -11.04 -17.98
N LEU A 50 21.86 -10.82 -17.24
CA LEU A 50 21.84 -9.97 -16.03
C LEU A 50 21.78 -10.74 -14.70
N ILE A 51 21.79 -12.07 -14.69
CA ILE A 51 21.72 -12.88 -13.46
C ILE A 51 22.85 -12.53 -12.46
N LEU A 52 24.06 -12.21 -12.96
CA LEU A 52 25.20 -11.85 -12.12
C LEU A 52 25.24 -10.35 -11.74
N MET A 53 24.84 -9.46 -12.66
CA MET A 53 24.79 -8.01 -12.43
C MET A 53 23.61 -7.58 -11.54
N GLY A 54 22.50 -8.30 -11.61
CA GLY A 54 21.25 -7.98 -10.93
C GLY A 54 21.28 -8.11 -9.41
N THR A 55 22.02 -9.09 -8.89
CA THR A 55 22.24 -9.24 -7.44
C THR A 55 23.07 -8.08 -6.87
N ILE A 56 24.14 -7.69 -7.59
CA ILE A 56 24.99 -6.55 -7.23
C ILE A 56 24.17 -5.24 -7.32
N LEU A 57 23.40 -5.05 -8.40
CA LEU A 57 22.50 -3.91 -8.56
C LEU A 57 21.43 -3.84 -7.45
N SER A 58 20.83 -4.97 -7.08
CA SER A 58 19.81 -5.03 -6.01
C SER A 58 20.38 -4.66 -4.65
N VAL A 59 21.62 -5.08 -4.34
CA VAL A 59 22.33 -4.70 -3.11
C VAL A 59 22.72 -3.21 -3.13
N LEU A 60 23.10 -2.66 -4.29
CA LEU A 60 23.44 -1.25 -4.46
C LEU A 60 22.20 -0.32 -4.47
N LEU A 61 21.02 -0.83 -4.83
CA LEU A 61 19.77 -0.07 -4.81
C LEU A 61 19.32 0.26 -3.37
N ILE A 62 19.62 -0.59 -2.39
CA ILE A 62 19.27 -0.36 -0.97
C ILE A 62 19.85 0.97 -0.44
N PRO A 63 21.17 1.26 -0.53
CA PRO A 63 21.71 2.54 -0.10
C PRO A 63 21.23 3.71 -0.97
N ILE A 64 20.99 3.51 -2.27
CA ILE A 64 20.42 4.55 -3.15
C ILE A 64 19.01 4.94 -2.70
N VAL A 65 18.16 3.99 -2.28
CA VAL A 65 16.83 4.27 -1.72
C VAL A 65 16.90 5.02 -0.42
N ILE A 66 17.83 4.63 0.44
CA ILE A 66 18.02 5.32 1.72
C ILE A 66 18.47 6.76 1.43
N ILE A 67 19.37 6.98 0.47
CA ILE A 67 19.85 8.31 0.07
C ILE A 67 18.73 9.13 -0.60
N ILE A 68 18.04 8.58 -1.61
CA ILE A 68 16.88 9.22 -2.26
C ILE A 68 15.79 9.49 -1.24
N GLY A 69 15.54 8.56 -0.33
CA GLY A 69 14.59 8.71 0.76
C GLY A 69 14.98 9.82 1.71
N VAL A 70 16.26 9.93 2.09
CA VAL A 70 16.77 11.03 2.93
C VAL A 70 16.71 12.37 2.19
N ILE A 71 17.02 12.40 0.89
CA ILE A 71 16.96 13.61 0.05
C ILE A 71 15.50 14.04 -0.16
N LEU A 72 14.62 13.13 -0.57
CA LEU A 72 13.17 13.37 -0.69
C LEU A 72 12.57 13.76 0.66
N ASN A 73 13.02 13.14 1.75
CA ASN A 73 12.62 13.56 3.09
C ASN A 73 13.00 15.02 3.27
N LYS A 74 14.27 15.42 3.07
CA LYS A 74 14.73 16.82 3.15
C LYS A 74 13.98 17.78 2.20
N CYS A 75 13.65 17.37 0.97
CA CYS A 75 12.96 18.19 -0.02
C CYS A 75 11.45 18.32 0.22
N VAL A 76 10.80 17.26 0.69
CA VAL A 76 9.34 17.17 0.91
C VAL A 76 8.97 17.58 2.36
N TYR A 77 9.93 17.58 3.30
CA TYR A 77 9.74 17.82 4.74
C TYR A 77 8.99 19.13 5.04
N ASN A 78 9.19 20.15 4.22
CA ASN A 78 8.94 21.53 4.64
C ASN A 78 7.76 22.25 3.99
N LYS A 79 6.81 21.58 3.33
CA LYS A 79 5.63 22.27 2.80
C LYS A 79 4.32 21.52 3.06
N ILE A 80 3.83 21.69 4.29
CA ILE A 80 2.43 21.52 4.71
C ILE A 80 1.98 20.05 4.93
N PRO A 81 1.73 19.62 6.18
CA PRO A 81 1.02 18.37 6.46
C PRO A 81 -0.31 18.37 5.70
N LEU A 82 -0.64 17.27 5.02
CA LEU A 82 -1.93 17.05 4.34
C LEU A 82 -3.09 17.65 5.14
N ARG A 83 -3.11 17.40 6.44
CA ARG A 83 -4.13 17.88 7.37
C ARG A 83 -4.23 19.37 7.68
N LYS A 84 -3.30 20.25 7.25
CA LYS A 84 -3.62 21.69 7.22
C LYS A 84 -4.70 21.99 6.15
N ARG A 85 -5.04 21.05 5.26
CA ARG A 85 -6.11 21.14 4.24
C ARG A 85 -6.88 19.79 4.12
N GLY A 86 -8.15 19.73 4.50
CA GLY A 86 -8.97 18.50 4.44
C GLY A 86 -10.26 18.57 5.28
N ALA A 87 -11.04 17.50 5.37
CA ALA A 87 -12.20 17.42 6.28
C ALA A 87 -11.78 17.66 7.75
N TRP A 88 -10.58 17.22 8.13
CA TRP A 88 -9.96 17.47 9.43
C TRP A 88 -9.73 18.95 9.76
N THR A 89 -9.60 19.83 8.76
CA THR A 89 -9.50 21.29 8.99
C THR A 89 -10.83 21.90 9.38
N LEU A 90 -11.95 21.34 8.89
CA LEU A 90 -13.31 21.71 9.31
C LEU A 90 -13.53 21.36 10.79
N PHE A 91 -13.12 20.16 11.21
CA PHE A 91 -13.21 19.73 12.60
C PHE A 91 -12.32 20.53 13.55
N ARG A 92 -11.10 20.85 13.13
CA ARG A 92 -10.16 21.68 13.92
C ARG A 92 -10.64 23.13 14.07
N ARG A 93 -11.20 23.71 12.99
CA ARG A 93 -11.81 25.06 13.03
C ARG A 93 -13.00 25.14 13.98
N ARG A 94 -13.74 24.05 14.16
CA ARG A 94 -14.88 23.98 15.08
C ARG A 94 -14.47 23.62 16.53
N GLY A 95 -13.19 23.40 16.82
CA GLY A 95 -12.70 23.10 18.17
C GLY A 95 -13.21 21.77 18.75
N ILE A 96 -13.72 20.86 17.92
CA ILE A 96 -14.37 19.62 18.38
C ILE A 96 -13.30 18.58 18.73
N SER A 97 -13.31 18.10 19.98
CA SER A 97 -12.43 16.98 20.36
C SER A 97 -12.97 15.66 19.78
N PRO A 98 -12.14 14.65 19.50
CA PRO A 98 -12.57 13.42 18.83
C PRO A 98 -13.53 12.51 19.61
N LYS A 99 -13.56 12.66 20.93
CA LYS A 99 -14.58 12.07 21.78
C LYS A 99 -15.94 12.75 21.58
N ASP A 100 -15.92 14.03 21.24
CA ASP A 100 -17.10 14.85 20.98
C ASP A 100 -17.55 14.77 19.51
N TYR A 101 -16.87 13.95 18.68
CA TYR A 101 -17.42 13.56 17.39
C TYR A 101 -18.70 12.78 17.63
N SER A 102 -19.82 13.41 17.31
CA SER A 102 -21.07 12.68 17.11
C SER A 102 -20.85 11.52 16.15
N THR A 103 -21.63 10.45 16.32
CA THR A 103 -21.69 9.33 15.38
C THR A 103 -21.79 9.85 13.93
N SER A 104 -22.57 10.92 13.72
CA SER A 104 -22.70 11.64 12.46
C SER A 104 -21.37 12.11 11.86
N TYR A 105 -20.47 12.73 12.62
CA TYR A 105 -19.18 13.19 12.08
C TYR A 105 -18.26 12.05 11.67
N ARG A 106 -18.25 10.94 12.43
CA ARG A 106 -17.49 9.74 12.07
C ARG A 106 -18.03 9.11 10.80
N THR A 107 -19.35 8.98 10.71
CA THR A 107 -20.03 8.49 9.50
C THR A 107 -19.71 9.39 8.30
N MET A 108 -19.82 10.72 8.42
CA MET A 108 -19.46 11.65 7.34
C MET A 108 -18.01 11.47 6.88
N PHE A 109 -17.08 11.37 7.82
CA PHE A 109 -15.66 11.17 7.50
C PHE A 109 -15.46 9.87 6.71
N ILE A 110 -15.94 8.74 7.24
CA ILE A 110 -15.83 7.43 6.59
C ILE A 110 -16.49 7.46 5.21
N SER A 111 -17.73 7.95 5.10
CA SER A 111 -18.44 8.09 3.82
C SER A 111 -17.68 8.93 2.81
N SER A 112 -17.00 10.01 3.23
CA SER A 112 -16.17 10.81 2.31
C SER A 112 -14.95 10.04 1.77
N ARG A 113 -14.37 9.12 2.55
CA ARG A 113 -13.25 8.28 2.11
C ARG A 113 -13.70 7.25 1.08
N PHE A 114 -14.85 6.62 1.32
CA PHE A 114 -15.46 5.69 0.37
C PHE A 114 -15.91 6.40 -0.91
N ALA A 115 -16.50 7.61 -0.81
CA ALA A 115 -16.84 8.41 -1.98
C ALA A 115 -15.61 8.76 -2.83
N PHE A 116 -14.49 9.14 -2.19
CA PHE A 116 -13.22 9.36 -2.88
C PHE A 116 -12.74 8.09 -3.61
N LEU A 117 -12.77 6.94 -2.92
CA LEU A 117 -12.38 5.66 -3.52
C LEU A 117 -13.28 5.30 -4.72
N SER A 118 -14.60 5.49 -4.62
CA SER A 118 -15.53 5.29 -5.73
C SER A 118 -15.23 6.18 -6.92
N ILE A 119 -14.92 7.46 -6.71
CA ILE A 119 -14.54 8.37 -7.81
C ILE A 119 -13.24 7.92 -8.47
N MET A 120 -12.26 7.46 -7.69
CA MET A 120 -11.01 6.92 -8.24
C MET A 120 -11.22 5.64 -9.06
N ILE A 121 -12.14 4.77 -8.61
CA ILE A 121 -12.55 3.57 -9.36
C ILE A 121 -13.17 3.95 -10.71
N ILE A 122 -14.08 4.94 -10.72
CA ILE A 122 -14.70 5.42 -11.95
C ILE A 122 -13.65 5.99 -12.91
N LEU A 123 -12.75 6.85 -12.41
CA LEU A 123 -11.67 7.42 -13.21
C LEU A 123 -10.73 6.34 -13.76
N PHE A 124 -10.41 5.32 -12.95
CA PHE A 124 -9.64 4.17 -13.42
C PHE A 124 -10.32 3.48 -14.59
N PHE A 125 -11.61 3.14 -14.48
CA PHE A 125 -12.33 2.45 -15.57
C PHE A 125 -12.44 3.31 -16.83
N MET A 126 -12.63 4.63 -16.68
CA MET A 126 -12.61 5.55 -17.83
C MET A 126 -11.27 5.48 -18.56
N VAL A 127 -10.15 5.64 -17.85
CA VAL A 127 -8.81 5.58 -18.45
C VAL A 127 -8.53 4.19 -19.02
N LEU A 128 -8.88 3.12 -18.29
CA LEU A 128 -8.70 1.73 -18.73
C LEU A 128 -9.40 1.46 -20.07
N ILE A 129 -10.66 1.87 -20.21
CA ILE A 129 -11.43 1.67 -21.45
C ILE A 129 -10.81 2.48 -22.59
N THR A 130 -10.42 3.73 -22.33
CA THR A 130 -9.69 4.54 -23.33
C THR A 130 -8.41 3.85 -23.78
N THR A 131 -7.59 3.36 -22.84
CA THR A 131 -6.36 2.61 -23.13
C THR A 131 -6.66 1.34 -23.93
N GLY A 132 -7.71 0.59 -23.56
CA GLY A 132 -8.14 -0.61 -24.28
C GLY A 132 -8.54 -0.32 -25.73
N ILE A 133 -9.34 0.73 -25.97
CA ILE A 133 -9.76 1.16 -27.31
C ILE A 133 -8.54 1.56 -28.16
N LEU A 134 -7.62 2.34 -27.60
CA LEU A 134 -6.41 2.78 -28.29
C LEU A 134 -5.49 1.62 -28.69
N ASN A 135 -5.56 0.50 -27.96
CA ASN A 135 -4.74 -0.69 -28.18
C ASN A 135 -5.56 -1.87 -28.72
N ILE A 136 -6.69 -1.64 -29.41
CA ILE A 136 -7.57 -2.72 -29.88
C ILE A 136 -6.94 -3.61 -30.96
N LEU A 137 -5.92 -3.09 -31.66
CA LEU A 137 -5.13 -3.82 -32.65
C LEU A 137 -3.64 -3.72 -32.28
N PRO A 138 -2.89 -4.84 -32.28
CA PRO A 138 -1.46 -4.83 -31.95
C PRO A 138 -0.65 -3.85 -32.80
N TYR A 139 -0.98 -3.70 -34.09
CA TYR A 139 -0.28 -2.78 -35.01
C TYR A 139 -0.57 -1.30 -34.75
N PHE A 140 -1.70 -0.98 -34.12
CA PHE A 140 -2.01 0.39 -33.70
C PHE A 140 -1.16 0.83 -32.50
N CYS A 141 -0.60 -0.13 -31.73
CA CYS A 141 0.21 0.18 -30.55
C CYS A 141 1.50 0.95 -30.91
N CYS A 142 2.11 0.70 -32.07
CA CYS A 142 3.34 1.40 -32.50
C CYS A 142 3.08 2.85 -32.91
N ILE A 143 1.93 3.14 -33.53
CA ILE A 143 1.53 4.49 -33.97
C ILE A 143 1.08 5.33 -32.76
N PHE A 144 0.34 4.71 -31.84
CA PHE A 144 -0.15 5.37 -30.63
C PHE A 144 0.76 5.19 -29.42
N ALA A 145 1.93 4.55 -29.54
CA ALA A 145 2.86 4.29 -28.43
C ALA A 145 3.14 5.54 -27.55
N PRO A 146 3.35 6.75 -28.11
CA PRO A 146 3.58 7.95 -27.31
C PRO A 146 2.41 8.32 -26.39
N VAL A 147 1.18 7.88 -26.71
CA VAL A 147 -0.04 8.13 -25.94
C VAL A 147 -0.42 6.91 -25.11
N SER A 148 -0.32 5.71 -25.67
CA SER A 148 -0.66 4.45 -25.01
C SER A 148 0.22 4.16 -23.80
N ILE A 149 1.54 4.38 -23.89
CA ILE A 149 2.46 4.09 -22.77
C ILE A 149 2.12 4.93 -21.52
N PRO A 150 2.01 6.28 -21.60
CA PRO A 150 1.56 7.07 -20.47
C PRO A 150 0.20 6.65 -19.93
N LEU A 151 -0.76 6.32 -20.80
CA LEU A 151 -2.09 5.90 -20.38
C LEU A 151 -2.08 4.56 -19.64
N ILE A 152 -1.29 3.58 -20.09
CA ILE A 152 -1.09 2.30 -19.36
C ILE A 152 -0.52 2.58 -17.98
N ILE A 153 0.50 3.43 -17.88
CA ILE A 153 1.10 3.81 -16.60
C ILE A 153 0.06 4.49 -15.69
N ILE A 154 -0.74 5.42 -16.22
CA ILE A 154 -1.83 6.04 -15.45
C ILE A 154 -2.83 4.97 -14.98
N THR A 155 -3.25 4.06 -15.88
CA THR A 155 -4.19 2.98 -15.57
C THR A 155 -3.69 2.12 -14.40
N ILE A 156 -2.43 1.67 -14.41
CA ILE A 156 -1.89 0.83 -13.33
C ILE A 156 -1.59 1.61 -12.05
N THR A 157 -1.23 2.90 -12.15
CA THR A 157 -0.89 3.73 -10.99
C THR A 157 -2.12 4.17 -10.21
N LEU A 158 -3.23 4.48 -10.87
CA LEU A 158 -4.42 5.06 -10.24
C LEU A 158 -4.96 4.20 -9.08
N PRO A 159 -5.16 2.88 -9.20
CA PRO A 159 -5.73 2.07 -8.11
C PRO A 159 -4.80 1.95 -6.91
N ALA A 160 -3.49 1.80 -7.13
CA ALA A 160 -2.50 1.80 -6.04
C ALA A 160 -2.55 3.13 -5.26
N MET A 161 -2.64 4.25 -5.98
CA MET A 161 -2.75 5.58 -5.35
C MET A 161 -4.07 5.75 -4.63
N ALA A 162 -5.18 5.26 -5.19
CA ALA A 162 -6.48 5.30 -4.53
C ALA A 162 -6.43 4.57 -3.17
N TRP A 163 -5.83 3.37 -3.14
CA TRP A 163 -5.70 2.56 -1.94
C TRP A 163 -4.77 3.17 -0.88
N ILE A 164 -3.56 3.60 -1.28
CA ILE A 164 -2.63 4.26 -0.35
C ILE A 164 -3.25 5.53 0.25
N SER A 165 -3.95 6.31 -0.58
CA SER A 165 -4.62 7.53 -0.15
C SER A 165 -5.77 7.25 0.80
N PHE A 166 -6.56 6.21 0.51
CA PHE A 166 -7.60 5.73 1.38
C PHE A 166 -7.02 5.36 2.74
N THR A 167 -6.01 4.47 2.78
CA THR A 167 -5.35 4.01 4.01
C THR A 167 -4.73 5.17 4.81
N TYR A 168 -4.00 6.06 4.15
CA TYR A 168 -3.37 7.21 4.79
C TYR A 168 -4.38 8.17 5.43
N ALA A 169 -5.56 8.33 4.82
CA ALA A 169 -6.58 9.21 5.36
C ALA A 169 -7.11 8.76 6.72
N PHE A 170 -7.00 7.47 7.04
CA PHE A 170 -7.38 6.88 8.32
C PHE A 170 -6.33 7.04 9.42
N ASP A 171 -5.21 7.73 9.20
CA ASP A 171 -4.32 8.20 10.28
C ASP A 171 -4.94 9.42 10.99
N PRO A 172 -5.37 9.28 12.26
CA PRO A 172 -6.23 10.26 12.87
C PRO A 172 -5.48 11.38 13.62
N TYR A 173 -4.16 11.35 13.85
CA TYR A 173 -3.51 12.37 14.72
C TYR A 173 -2.08 12.77 14.38
N GLN A 174 -1.21 11.82 14.06
CA GLN A 174 0.21 12.11 13.82
C GLN A 174 0.59 11.67 12.40
N PRO A 175 -0.05 12.30 11.38
CA PRO A 175 0.11 11.90 9.98
C PRO A 175 1.58 11.76 9.63
N MET A 176 1.93 10.59 9.12
CA MET A 176 3.26 10.37 8.59
C MET A 176 3.64 11.42 7.53
N PRO A 177 4.91 11.84 7.48
CA PRO A 177 5.39 12.71 6.40
C PRO A 177 5.20 12.02 5.05
N ARG A 178 4.74 12.78 4.04
CA ARG A 178 4.43 12.24 2.71
C ARG A 178 5.63 11.56 2.05
N GLY A 179 6.82 12.11 2.25
CA GLY A 179 8.07 11.54 1.75
C GLY A 179 8.29 10.10 2.24
N MET A 180 7.85 9.77 3.46
CA MET A 180 7.98 8.41 4.01
C MET A 180 7.06 7.42 3.31
N ILE A 181 5.90 7.86 2.83
CA ILE A 181 5.00 7.03 2.02
C ILE A 181 5.64 6.74 0.66
N VAL A 182 6.25 7.76 0.04
CA VAL A 182 6.99 7.60 -1.22
C VAL A 182 8.17 6.64 -1.03
N ILE A 183 8.90 6.72 0.09
CA ILE A 183 9.94 5.75 0.44
C ILE A 183 9.36 4.33 0.57
N GLY A 184 8.19 4.18 1.18
CA GLY A 184 7.50 2.90 1.25
C GLY A 184 7.16 2.34 -0.13
N ILE A 185 6.56 3.17 -1.00
CA ILE A 185 6.25 2.78 -2.38
C ILE A 185 7.52 2.39 -3.14
N LEU A 186 8.57 3.20 -3.02
CA LEU A 186 9.87 2.94 -3.66
C LEU A 186 10.48 1.63 -3.16
N TRP A 187 10.43 1.35 -1.87
CA TRP A 187 10.89 0.09 -1.33
C TRP A 187 10.13 -1.09 -1.93
N GLY A 188 8.80 -0.98 -2.00
CA GLY A 188 7.95 -1.98 -2.65
C GLY A 188 8.31 -2.21 -4.11
N MET A 189 8.55 -1.14 -4.87
CA MET A 189 9.00 -1.23 -6.26
C MET A 189 10.37 -1.91 -6.38
N LEU A 190 11.25 -1.70 -5.41
CA LEU A 190 12.62 -2.18 -5.49
C LEU A 190 12.79 -3.59 -4.94
N SER A 191 11.91 -4.03 -4.05
CA SER A 191 11.89 -5.42 -3.62
C SER A 191 11.51 -6.39 -4.75
N THR A 192 10.91 -5.91 -5.85
CA THR A 192 10.58 -6.76 -7.01
C THR A 192 11.83 -7.29 -7.73
N PHE A 193 12.94 -6.53 -7.69
CA PHE A 193 14.20 -6.93 -8.33
C PHE A 193 14.80 -8.17 -7.69
N PRO A 194 15.18 -8.17 -6.39
CA PRO A 194 15.71 -9.37 -5.75
C PRO A 194 14.67 -10.50 -5.71
N SER A 195 13.37 -10.19 -5.68
CA SER A 195 12.33 -11.21 -5.81
C SER A 195 12.34 -11.93 -7.16
N LEU A 196 12.50 -11.19 -8.26
CA LEU A 196 12.60 -11.77 -9.61
C LEU A 196 13.77 -12.76 -9.69
N PHE A 197 14.93 -12.40 -9.13
CA PHE A 197 16.10 -13.28 -9.06
C PHE A 197 15.85 -14.50 -8.19
N GLY A 198 15.33 -14.31 -6.97
CA GLY A 198 15.03 -15.42 -6.07
C GLY A 198 14.04 -16.42 -6.67
N ASN A 199 12.99 -15.93 -7.33
CA ASN A 199 12.00 -16.77 -8.02
C ASN A 199 12.60 -17.53 -9.21
N THR A 200 13.44 -16.87 -10.01
CA THR A 200 14.10 -17.50 -11.16
C THR A 200 15.14 -18.54 -10.71
N PHE A 201 15.86 -18.27 -9.63
CA PHE A 201 16.79 -19.25 -9.07
C PHE A 201 16.05 -20.47 -8.50
N ASN A 202 14.96 -20.23 -7.76
CA ASN A 202 14.16 -21.30 -7.18
C ASN A 202 13.39 -22.11 -8.23
N SER A 203 13.04 -21.54 -9.38
CA SER A 203 12.26 -22.25 -10.41
C SER A 203 12.97 -23.50 -10.93
N LEU A 204 14.31 -23.48 -11.00
CA LEU A 204 15.14 -24.64 -11.38
C LEU A 204 14.91 -25.85 -10.45
N TRP A 205 14.68 -25.60 -9.16
CA TRP A 205 14.44 -26.64 -8.17
C TRP A 205 12.97 -27.02 -8.09
N MET A 206 12.07 -26.03 -8.20
CA MET A 206 10.61 -26.25 -8.16
C MET A 206 10.16 -27.16 -9.30
N GLU A 207 10.70 -26.95 -10.51
CA GLU A 207 10.41 -27.79 -11.69
C GLU A 207 10.79 -29.26 -11.45
N ASN A 208 11.98 -29.51 -10.89
CA ASN A 208 12.44 -30.86 -10.54
C ASN A 208 11.56 -31.55 -9.48
N MET A 209 10.84 -30.77 -8.66
CA MET A 209 9.92 -31.28 -7.64
C MET A 209 8.46 -31.36 -8.14
N GLY A 210 8.18 -30.95 -9.38
CA GLY A 210 6.82 -30.87 -9.93
C GLY A 210 5.94 -29.82 -9.24
N LEU A 211 6.54 -28.79 -8.64
CA LEU A 211 5.83 -27.72 -7.93
C LEU A 211 5.76 -26.44 -8.77
N ASP A 212 4.63 -25.73 -8.69
CA ASP A 212 4.47 -24.44 -9.35
C ASP A 212 5.25 -23.34 -8.60
N THR A 213 6.24 -22.76 -9.27
CA THR A 213 7.07 -21.67 -8.72
C THR A 213 6.21 -20.47 -8.31
N ALA A 214 5.15 -20.15 -9.05
CA ALA A 214 4.27 -19.04 -8.75
C ALA A 214 3.45 -19.29 -7.48
N VAL A 215 3.13 -20.54 -7.15
CA VAL A 215 2.33 -20.88 -5.95
C VAL A 215 3.20 -21.05 -4.71
N PHE A 216 4.41 -21.59 -4.84
CA PHE A 216 5.23 -21.95 -3.68
C PHE A 216 6.41 -21.01 -3.45
N SER A 217 7.19 -20.69 -4.49
CA SER A 217 8.38 -19.84 -4.33
C SER A 217 8.02 -18.36 -4.28
N ALA A 218 7.23 -17.89 -5.25
CA ALA A 218 6.92 -16.46 -5.38
C ALA A 218 6.32 -15.87 -4.09
N PRO A 219 5.35 -16.49 -3.42
CA PRO A 219 4.81 -15.96 -2.17
C PRO A 219 5.86 -15.85 -1.07
N LEU A 220 6.73 -16.84 -0.91
CA LEU A 220 7.79 -16.83 0.10
C LEU A 220 8.81 -15.71 -0.17
N VAL A 221 9.36 -15.68 -1.38
CA VAL A 221 10.45 -14.78 -1.76
C VAL A 221 9.95 -13.33 -1.80
N GLU A 222 8.77 -13.09 -2.35
CA GLU A 222 8.25 -11.75 -2.52
C GLU A 222 7.79 -11.11 -1.22
N GLU A 223 7.08 -11.86 -0.37
CA GLU A 223 6.69 -11.35 0.93
C GLU A 223 7.91 -11.11 1.82
N PHE A 224 8.98 -11.91 1.65
CA PHE A 224 10.22 -11.73 2.41
C PHE A 224 10.89 -10.40 2.06
N PHE A 225 11.11 -10.12 0.78
CA PHE A 225 11.76 -8.87 0.36
C PHE A 225 10.89 -7.64 0.63
N LYS A 226 9.55 -7.73 0.54
CA LYS A 226 8.65 -6.66 1.01
C LYS A 226 8.83 -6.40 2.50
N MET A 227 8.83 -7.45 3.33
CA MET A 227 8.96 -7.34 4.77
C MET A 227 10.28 -6.70 5.22
N LEU A 228 11.38 -6.90 4.48
CA LEU A 228 12.67 -6.30 4.81
C LEU A 228 12.63 -4.76 4.91
N GLY A 229 11.66 -4.12 4.24
CA GLY A 229 11.43 -2.68 4.34
C GLY A 229 11.18 -2.22 5.77
N PHE A 230 10.55 -3.07 6.59
CA PHE A 230 10.28 -2.76 8.00
C PHE A 230 11.55 -2.53 8.81
N PHE A 231 12.69 -3.14 8.49
CA PHE A 231 13.94 -2.86 9.18
C PHE A 231 14.42 -1.41 8.96
N LEU A 232 14.21 -0.86 7.76
CA LEU A 232 14.63 0.50 7.41
C LEU A 232 13.78 1.58 8.09
N ILE A 233 12.49 1.29 8.28
CA ILE A 233 11.51 2.26 8.81
C ILE A 233 11.06 1.94 10.25
N TYR A 234 11.61 0.91 10.89
CA TYR A 234 11.13 0.42 12.19
C TYR A 234 11.06 1.55 13.23
N SER A 235 12.05 2.43 13.24
CA SER A 235 12.12 3.59 14.16
C SER A 235 10.98 4.59 13.94
N GLN A 236 10.43 4.64 12.73
CA GLN A 236 9.42 5.60 12.29
C GLN A 236 8.00 5.14 12.59
N ILE A 237 7.78 3.83 12.71
CA ILE A 237 6.49 3.25 13.12
C ILE A 237 6.25 3.55 14.60
N LYS A 238 5.25 4.38 14.92
CA LYS A 238 4.92 4.70 16.32
C LYS A 238 3.74 3.89 16.84
N ASP A 239 2.87 3.46 15.94
CA ASP A 239 1.62 2.77 16.24
C ASP A 239 1.10 1.94 15.06
N GLU A 240 -0.05 1.32 15.28
CA GLU A 240 -0.73 0.41 14.37
C GLU A 240 -1.02 1.08 13.02
N THR A 241 -1.47 2.35 13.04
CA THR A 241 -1.81 3.11 11.82
C THR A 241 -0.58 3.41 10.96
N ASP A 242 0.53 3.85 11.58
CA ASP A 242 1.80 4.05 10.87
C ASP A 242 2.26 2.75 10.19
N GLY A 243 2.17 1.64 10.93
CA GLY A 243 2.54 0.32 10.45
C GLY A 243 1.71 -0.12 9.25
N ILE A 244 0.37 0.00 9.32
CA ILE A 244 -0.54 -0.32 8.20
C ILE A 244 -0.17 0.51 6.96
N ILE A 245 0.06 1.82 7.11
CA ILE A 245 0.38 2.72 5.99
C ILE A 245 1.68 2.30 5.30
N PHE A 246 2.72 2.00 6.06
CA PHE A 246 3.99 1.54 5.48
C PHE A 246 3.86 0.18 4.79
N GLY A 247 3.18 -0.78 5.42
CA GLY A 247 2.94 -2.08 4.81
C GLY A 247 2.11 -1.99 3.52
N ALA A 248 1.03 -1.21 3.55
CA ALA A 248 0.24 -0.88 2.37
C ALA A 248 1.08 -0.25 1.25
N ALA A 249 2.00 0.67 1.59
CA ALA A 249 2.91 1.28 0.63
C ALA A 249 3.90 0.27 0.02
N PHE A 250 4.47 -0.63 0.83
CA PHE A 250 5.34 -1.71 0.34
C PHE A 250 4.61 -2.63 -0.65
N GLY A 251 3.41 -3.09 -0.29
CA GLY A 251 2.61 -3.96 -1.15
C GLY A 251 2.14 -3.29 -2.43
N ALA A 252 1.67 -2.05 -2.34
CA ALA A 252 1.24 -1.28 -3.50
C ALA A 252 2.41 -0.97 -4.46
N GLY A 253 3.58 -0.61 -3.93
CA GLY A 253 4.80 -0.41 -4.73
C GLY A 253 5.21 -1.66 -5.50
N PHE A 254 5.16 -2.82 -4.85
CA PHE A 254 5.46 -4.10 -5.49
C PHE A 254 4.46 -4.41 -6.61
N SER A 255 3.17 -4.25 -6.32
CA SER A 255 2.11 -4.53 -7.29
C SER A 255 2.15 -3.59 -8.50
N LEU A 256 2.61 -2.34 -8.34
CA LEU A 256 2.82 -1.42 -9.46
C LEU A 256 3.82 -1.98 -10.48
N MET A 257 4.92 -2.57 -10.01
CA MET A 257 5.95 -3.13 -10.88
C MET A 257 5.47 -4.38 -11.61
N GLU A 258 4.77 -5.27 -10.92
CA GLU A 258 4.16 -6.43 -11.59
C GLU A 258 3.08 -6.00 -12.59
N ASN A 259 2.17 -5.10 -12.21
CA ASN A 259 1.11 -4.65 -13.11
C ASN A 259 1.67 -3.93 -14.34
N MET A 260 2.85 -3.30 -14.24
CA MET A 260 3.56 -2.76 -15.39
C MET A 260 4.00 -3.86 -16.37
N ILE A 261 4.52 -4.99 -15.87
CA ILE A 261 4.89 -6.14 -16.73
C ILE A 261 3.65 -6.72 -17.41
N TYR A 262 2.62 -7.07 -16.63
CA TYR A 262 1.42 -7.72 -17.17
C TYR A 262 0.60 -6.79 -18.06
N GLY A 263 0.47 -5.52 -17.69
CA GLY A 263 -0.22 -4.50 -18.47
C GLY A 263 0.54 -4.13 -19.74
N GLY A 264 1.87 -4.10 -19.71
CA GLY A 264 2.70 -3.88 -20.89
C GLY A 264 2.68 -5.07 -21.85
N SER A 265 2.85 -6.29 -21.35
CA SER A 265 2.92 -7.50 -22.20
C SER A 265 1.62 -7.78 -22.94
N ILE A 266 0.47 -7.62 -22.27
CA ILE A 266 -0.83 -7.92 -22.90
C ILE A 266 -1.15 -6.97 -24.06
N VAL A 267 -0.60 -5.76 -24.08
CA VAL A 267 -0.75 -4.81 -25.20
C VAL A 267 -0.09 -5.33 -26.47
N PHE A 268 1.03 -6.06 -26.35
CA PHE A 268 1.73 -6.64 -27.51
C PHE A 268 1.07 -7.93 -28.03
N VAL A 269 0.40 -8.69 -27.17
CA VAL A 269 -0.17 -10.00 -27.52
C VAL A 269 -1.61 -9.90 -28.04
N GLY A 270 -2.42 -8.98 -27.52
CA GLY A 270 -3.82 -8.85 -27.94
C GLY A 270 -4.48 -7.50 -27.68
N GLY A 271 -3.98 -6.72 -26.72
CA GLY A 271 -4.53 -5.41 -26.37
C GLY A 271 -6.02 -5.44 -26.08
N GLY A 272 -6.75 -4.39 -26.46
CA GLY A 272 -8.23 -4.39 -26.53
C GLY A 272 -8.95 -4.94 -25.30
N ILE A 273 -9.90 -5.87 -25.54
CA ILE A 273 -10.70 -6.53 -24.51
C ILE A 273 -9.83 -7.36 -23.55
N PRO A 274 -8.87 -8.19 -24.00
CA PRO A 274 -7.93 -8.89 -23.11
C PRO A 274 -7.21 -7.97 -22.13
N PHE A 275 -6.73 -6.81 -22.59
CA PHE A 275 -6.11 -5.79 -21.73
C PHE A 275 -7.09 -5.29 -20.67
N VAL A 276 -8.31 -4.91 -21.07
CA VAL A 276 -9.34 -4.40 -20.14
C VAL A 276 -9.66 -5.44 -19.07
N ILE A 277 -9.86 -6.71 -19.45
CA ILE A 277 -10.16 -7.79 -18.50
C ILE A 277 -8.98 -8.00 -17.54
N LEU A 278 -7.78 -8.25 -18.06
CA LEU A 278 -6.60 -8.56 -17.24
C LEU A 278 -6.28 -7.42 -16.27
N VAL A 279 -6.22 -6.19 -16.77
CA VAL A 279 -5.82 -5.03 -15.97
C VAL A 279 -6.92 -4.65 -14.97
N SER A 280 -8.20 -4.88 -15.26
CA SER A 280 -9.27 -4.75 -14.25
C SER A 280 -9.04 -5.68 -13.07
N PHE A 281 -8.83 -6.97 -13.35
CA PHE A 281 -8.64 -7.98 -12.30
C PHE A 281 -7.40 -7.70 -11.46
N ARG A 282 -6.28 -7.41 -12.12
CA ARG A 282 -5.02 -7.14 -11.43
C ARG A 282 -5.05 -5.83 -10.64
N SER A 283 -5.60 -4.77 -11.20
CA SER A 283 -5.51 -3.46 -10.56
C SER A 283 -6.43 -3.30 -9.35
N PHE A 284 -7.49 -4.10 -9.23
CA PHE A 284 -8.36 -4.06 -8.04
C PHE A 284 -8.05 -5.12 -7.00
N PHE A 285 -7.88 -6.37 -7.43
CA PHE A 285 -7.80 -7.49 -6.50
C PHE A 285 -6.35 -7.87 -6.20
N ASN A 286 -5.49 -7.94 -7.23
CA ASN A 286 -4.08 -8.28 -7.02
C ASN A 286 -3.36 -7.23 -6.15
N ILE A 287 -3.64 -5.92 -6.36
CA ILE A 287 -3.08 -4.85 -5.51
C ILE A 287 -3.41 -5.08 -4.02
N LEU A 288 -4.67 -5.41 -3.70
CA LEU A 288 -5.07 -5.71 -2.33
C LEU A 288 -4.37 -6.95 -1.78
N GLY A 289 -4.20 -7.98 -2.61
CA GLY A 289 -3.43 -9.17 -2.27
C GLY A 289 -2.01 -8.86 -1.81
N HIS A 290 -1.30 -8.00 -2.53
CA HIS A 290 0.06 -7.59 -2.14
C HIS A 290 0.10 -6.62 -0.97
N MET A 291 -0.95 -5.83 -0.74
CA MET A 291 -0.99 -4.89 0.38
C MET A 291 -1.29 -5.56 1.71
N LEU A 292 -2.13 -6.59 1.73
CA LEU A 292 -2.72 -7.14 2.95
C LEU A 292 -1.68 -7.75 3.90
N GLY A 293 -0.79 -8.60 3.40
CA GLY A 293 0.26 -9.26 4.20
C GLY A 293 1.20 -8.25 4.87
N PRO A 294 1.88 -7.38 4.10
CA PRO A 294 2.76 -6.36 4.66
C PRO A 294 2.02 -5.37 5.56
N ALA A 295 0.77 -4.98 5.24
CA ALA A 295 -0.03 -4.11 6.11
C ALA A 295 -0.33 -4.77 7.47
N LEU A 296 -0.60 -6.09 7.49
CA LEU A 296 -0.78 -6.84 8.72
C LEU A 296 0.52 -6.89 9.54
N ILE A 297 1.67 -7.17 8.91
CA ILE A 297 2.97 -7.13 9.59
C ILE A 297 3.20 -5.76 10.23
N GLY A 298 2.95 -4.69 9.48
CA GLY A 298 3.07 -3.33 9.96
C GLY A 298 2.15 -3.03 11.15
N PHE A 299 0.87 -3.40 11.05
CA PHE A 299 -0.09 -3.32 12.16
C PHE A 299 0.46 -3.98 13.42
N LEU A 300 0.97 -5.21 13.30
CA LEU A 300 1.45 -6.00 14.43
C LEU A 300 2.75 -5.44 15.04
N ILE A 301 3.64 -4.86 14.23
CA ILE A 301 4.80 -4.10 14.71
C ILE A 301 4.33 -2.90 15.53
N GLY A 302 3.38 -2.12 15.00
CA GLY A 302 2.78 -0.98 15.71
C GLY A 302 2.15 -1.38 17.03
N PHE A 303 1.35 -2.45 17.01
CA PHE A 303 0.70 -3.03 18.19
C PHE A 303 1.72 -3.48 19.25
N ASN A 304 2.81 -4.13 18.84
CA ASN A 304 3.89 -4.51 19.76
C ASN A 304 4.57 -3.29 20.40
N LYS A 305 4.98 -2.33 19.57
CA LYS A 305 5.66 -1.11 20.04
C LYS A 305 4.79 -0.28 20.96
N ARG A 306 3.47 -0.32 20.78
CA ARG A 306 2.55 0.55 21.49
C ARG A 306 1.82 -0.11 22.64
N TYR A 307 1.06 -1.18 22.36
CA TYR A 307 0.20 -1.81 23.35
C TYR A 307 0.99 -2.78 24.23
N LEU A 308 1.64 -3.77 23.63
CA LEU A 308 2.34 -4.82 24.39
C LEU A 308 3.49 -4.25 25.21
N SER A 309 4.28 -3.33 24.63
CA SER A 309 5.35 -2.64 25.35
C SER A 309 4.84 -1.95 26.64
N ARG A 310 3.67 -1.30 26.61
CA ARG A 310 3.08 -0.71 27.82
C ARG A 310 2.63 -1.76 28.84
N LYS A 311 2.03 -2.86 28.35
CA LYS A 311 1.57 -3.96 29.20
C LYS A 311 2.76 -4.61 29.92
N TYR A 312 3.84 -4.90 29.19
CA TYR A 312 5.05 -5.48 29.75
C TYR A 312 5.69 -4.55 30.78
N ALA A 313 5.80 -3.25 30.50
CA ALA A 313 6.36 -2.29 31.45
C ALA A 313 5.64 -2.24 32.81
N LYS A 314 4.37 -2.67 32.90
CA LYS A 314 3.61 -2.75 34.16
C LYS A 314 3.84 -4.02 34.96
N VAL A 315 4.25 -5.11 34.31
CA VAL A 315 4.30 -6.46 34.91
C VAL A 315 5.70 -7.03 35.05
N THR A 316 6.71 -6.38 34.46
CA THR A 316 8.11 -6.83 34.50
C THR A 316 8.88 -6.14 35.61
N PHE A 317 9.64 -6.91 36.39
CA PHE A 317 10.45 -6.42 37.51
C PHE A 317 11.86 -5.91 37.13
N GLY A 318 12.19 -5.84 35.83
CA GLY A 318 13.49 -5.37 35.38
C GLY A 318 13.59 -5.10 33.87
N PRO A 319 14.58 -4.31 33.44
CA PRO A 319 14.74 -3.91 32.04
C PRO A 319 15.03 -5.09 31.10
N THR A 320 15.71 -6.12 31.60
CA THR A 320 16.06 -7.33 30.83
C THR A 320 14.82 -8.14 30.46
N SER A 321 13.94 -8.46 31.42
CA SER A 321 12.71 -9.22 31.16
C SER A 321 11.72 -8.46 30.28
N TYR A 322 11.64 -7.13 30.45
CA TYR A 322 10.91 -6.25 29.54
C TYR A 322 11.40 -6.37 28.10
N THR A 323 12.73 -6.29 27.88
CA THR A 323 13.33 -6.31 26.56
C THR A 323 13.15 -7.67 25.89
N ILE A 324 13.31 -8.77 26.64
CA ILE A 324 13.12 -10.14 26.14
C ILE A 324 11.66 -10.34 25.71
N LEU A 325 10.68 -10.06 26.57
CA LEU A 325 9.26 -10.27 26.25
C LEU A 325 8.82 -9.45 25.04
N ARG A 326 9.25 -8.18 24.98
CA ARG A 326 8.96 -7.30 23.84
C ARG A 326 9.55 -7.84 22.54
N THR A 327 10.78 -8.33 22.56
CA THR A 327 11.48 -8.83 21.37
C THR A 327 10.89 -10.16 20.90
N VAL A 328 10.68 -11.11 21.81
CA VAL A 328 10.07 -12.42 21.48
C VAL A 328 8.67 -12.24 20.91
N SER A 329 7.83 -11.41 21.54
CA SER A 329 6.49 -11.13 21.01
C SER A 329 6.53 -10.44 19.65
N LEU A 330 7.49 -9.52 19.41
CA LEU A 330 7.66 -8.90 18.09
C LEU A 330 7.99 -9.95 17.02
N VAL A 331 8.92 -10.86 17.29
CA VAL A 331 9.31 -11.92 16.35
C VAL A 331 8.13 -12.84 16.03
N ILE A 332 7.40 -13.30 17.05
CA ILE A 332 6.22 -14.16 16.88
C ILE A 332 5.16 -13.47 16.00
N LEU A 333 4.90 -12.19 16.28
CA LEU A 333 3.91 -11.41 15.55
C LEU A 333 4.33 -11.17 14.09
N VAL A 334 5.61 -10.89 13.83
CA VAL A 334 6.13 -10.74 12.47
C VAL A 334 6.05 -12.05 11.70
N ILE A 335 6.42 -13.19 12.32
CA ILE A 335 6.28 -14.52 11.71
C ILE A 335 4.82 -14.81 11.37
N PHE A 336 3.88 -14.50 12.28
CA PHE A 336 2.45 -14.68 12.02
C PHE A 336 1.98 -13.85 10.82
N GLY A 337 2.32 -12.56 10.78
CA GLY A 337 1.97 -11.69 9.66
C GLY A 337 2.61 -12.13 8.33
N PHE A 338 3.85 -12.60 8.39
CA PHE A 338 4.58 -13.13 7.23
C PHE A 338 3.94 -14.41 6.69
N SER A 339 3.65 -15.38 7.55
CA SER A 339 2.94 -16.61 7.17
C SER A 339 1.57 -16.31 6.58
N PHE A 340 0.84 -15.35 7.15
CA PHE A 340 -0.43 -14.90 6.57
C PHE A 340 -0.25 -14.32 5.16
N GLY A 341 0.76 -13.47 4.97
CA GLY A 341 1.08 -12.89 3.66
C GLY A 341 1.39 -13.96 2.60
N ILE A 342 2.24 -14.94 2.96
CA ILE A 342 2.58 -16.08 2.09
C ILE A 342 1.31 -16.85 1.73
N LEU A 343 0.49 -17.22 2.70
CA LEU A 343 -0.73 -18.01 2.46
C LEU A 343 -1.72 -17.26 1.58
N ASN A 344 -1.92 -15.97 1.84
CA ASN A 344 -2.78 -15.13 1.00
C ASN A 344 -2.27 -15.05 -0.44
N HIS A 345 -0.97 -14.87 -0.63
CA HIS A 345 -0.40 -14.73 -1.97
C HIS A 345 -0.34 -16.08 -2.71
N ALA A 346 0.00 -17.17 -2.03
CA ALA A 346 -0.03 -18.53 -2.59
C ALA A 346 -1.45 -18.93 -3.00
N LEU A 347 -2.44 -18.65 -2.16
CA LEU A 347 -3.84 -18.93 -2.48
C LEU A 347 -4.31 -18.10 -3.70
N TRP A 348 -3.86 -16.85 -3.83
CA TRP A 348 -4.18 -16.03 -4.98
C TRP A 348 -3.60 -16.63 -6.27
N ASN A 349 -2.33 -17.02 -6.26
CA ASN A 349 -1.67 -17.61 -7.44
C ASN A 349 -2.27 -18.97 -7.80
N TYR A 350 -2.57 -19.80 -6.80
CA TYR A 350 -3.24 -21.08 -7.01
C TYR A 350 -4.62 -20.90 -7.64
N LEU A 351 -5.42 -19.98 -7.11
CA LEU A 351 -6.74 -19.68 -7.65
C LEU A 351 -6.68 -19.02 -9.03
N ALA A 352 -5.65 -18.21 -9.32
CA ALA A 352 -5.46 -17.59 -10.62
C ALA A 352 -5.07 -18.60 -11.72
N GLY A 353 -4.55 -19.78 -11.35
CA GLY A 353 -4.13 -20.84 -12.26
C GLY A 353 -5.28 -21.67 -12.87
N PHE A 354 -6.51 -21.55 -12.38
CA PHE A 354 -7.66 -22.23 -13.01
C PHE A 354 -8.01 -21.55 -14.37
N GLY A 355 -8.94 -22.09 -15.17
CA GLY A 355 -9.38 -21.41 -16.40
C GLY A 355 -10.31 -20.21 -16.14
N LEU A 356 -10.46 -19.32 -17.14
CA LEU A 356 -11.22 -18.05 -17.09
C LEU A 356 -12.60 -18.11 -16.39
N SER A 357 -13.38 -19.19 -16.56
CA SER A 357 -14.74 -19.30 -16.01
C SER A 357 -14.80 -19.50 -14.49
N TRP A 358 -13.97 -20.39 -13.94
CA TRP A 358 -13.90 -20.66 -12.50
C TRP A 358 -12.98 -19.68 -11.77
N VAL A 359 -11.91 -19.21 -12.42
CA VAL A 359 -11.02 -18.18 -11.89
C VAL A 359 -11.75 -16.89 -11.64
N MET A 360 -12.57 -16.42 -12.58
CA MET A 360 -13.27 -15.15 -12.35
C MET A 360 -14.11 -15.22 -11.07
N LEU A 361 -14.89 -16.28 -10.85
CA LEU A 361 -15.73 -16.38 -9.65
C LEU A 361 -14.91 -16.54 -8.36
N LEU A 362 -13.92 -17.44 -8.35
CA LEU A 362 -13.11 -17.70 -7.16
C LEU A 362 -12.17 -16.53 -6.83
N SER A 363 -11.55 -15.91 -7.83
CA SER A 363 -10.70 -14.72 -7.65
C SER A 363 -11.53 -13.48 -7.30
N LEU A 364 -12.76 -13.33 -7.79
CA LEU A 364 -13.68 -12.29 -7.31
C LEU A 364 -14.03 -12.51 -5.85
N GLY A 365 -14.37 -13.75 -5.46
CA GLY A 365 -14.65 -14.09 -4.07
C GLY A 365 -13.46 -13.84 -3.15
N MET A 366 -12.27 -14.30 -3.54
CA MET A 366 -11.03 -14.04 -2.81
C MET A 366 -10.72 -12.54 -2.73
N GLY A 367 -10.87 -11.81 -3.84
CA GLY A 367 -10.66 -10.38 -3.90
C GLY A 367 -11.62 -9.61 -2.98
N MET A 368 -12.87 -10.05 -2.87
CA MET A 368 -13.83 -9.51 -1.88
C MET A 368 -13.39 -9.79 -0.44
N ILE A 369 -12.90 -11.00 -0.15
CA ILE A 369 -12.37 -11.33 1.17
C ILE A 369 -11.16 -10.44 1.50
N GLN A 370 -10.21 -10.29 0.58
CA GLN A 370 -9.05 -9.41 0.74
C GLN A 370 -9.47 -7.95 0.96
N PHE A 371 -10.46 -7.47 0.22
CA PHE A 371 -11.05 -6.15 0.42
C PHE A 371 -11.60 -6.00 1.85
N LEU A 372 -12.43 -6.94 2.31
CA LEU A 372 -13.03 -6.90 3.64
C LEU A 372 -11.96 -6.97 4.75
N LEU A 373 -10.96 -7.84 4.60
CA LEU A 373 -9.86 -7.97 5.54
C LEU A 373 -9.02 -6.69 5.60
N PHE A 374 -8.70 -6.10 4.45
CA PHE A 374 -7.92 -4.88 4.39
C PHE A 374 -8.67 -3.69 4.98
N ILE A 375 -9.93 -3.50 4.62
CA ILE A 375 -10.79 -2.46 5.21
C ILE A 375 -10.93 -2.67 6.72
N GLY A 376 -11.17 -3.91 7.15
CA GLY A 376 -11.23 -4.28 8.57
C GLY A 376 -9.97 -3.88 9.31
N LEU A 377 -8.79 -4.21 8.75
CA LEU A 377 -7.49 -3.85 9.32
C LEU A 377 -7.32 -2.32 9.45
N VAL A 378 -7.64 -1.57 8.40
CA VAL A 378 -7.57 -0.09 8.40
C VAL A 378 -8.51 0.51 9.45
N LEU A 379 -9.76 0.01 9.54
CA LEU A 379 -10.74 0.48 10.51
C LEU A 379 -10.31 0.17 11.95
N VAL A 380 -9.81 -1.04 12.22
CA VAL A 380 -9.28 -1.42 13.54
C VAL A 380 -8.14 -0.48 13.93
N GLY A 381 -7.18 -0.24 13.03
CA GLY A 381 -6.11 0.73 13.26
C GLY A 381 -6.64 2.14 13.60
N TYR A 382 -7.60 2.63 12.82
CA TYR A 382 -8.25 3.93 13.06
C TYR A 382 -8.95 4.03 14.42
N PHE A 383 -9.68 2.99 14.83
CA PHE A 383 -10.39 2.98 16.10
C PHE A 383 -9.42 2.95 17.29
N LEU A 384 -8.38 2.11 17.23
CA LEU A 384 -7.33 2.06 18.26
C LEU A 384 -6.60 3.41 18.39
N ALA A 385 -6.28 4.04 17.26
CA ALA A 385 -5.64 5.36 17.26
C ALA A 385 -6.57 6.45 17.82
N THR A 386 -7.88 6.36 17.57
CA THR A 386 -8.91 7.27 18.09
C THR A 386 -9.12 7.14 19.60
N GLU A 387 -9.26 5.92 20.11
CA GLU A 387 -9.39 5.66 21.53
C GLU A 387 -8.20 6.23 22.32
N ARG A 388 -6.99 5.99 21.81
CA ARG A 388 -5.75 6.46 22.41
C ARG A 388 -5.63 7.98 22.47
N PHE A 389 -6.05 8.70 21.43
CA PHE A 389 -6.03 10.17 21.48
C PHE A 389 -6.92 10.70 22.61
N ASN A 390 -8.05 10.04 22.84
CA ASN A 390 -8.95 10.39 23.93
C ASN A 390 -8.31 10.15 25.31
N GLU A 391 -7.53 9.07 25.48
CA GLU A 391 -6.76 8.84 26.72
C GLU A 391 -5.77 9.99 26.99
N LYS A 392 -5.00 10.40 25.96
CA LYS A 392 -4.05 11.52 26.08
C LYS A 392 -4.78 12.80 26.47
N LEU A 393 -5.87 13.14 25.80
CA LEU A 393 -6.66 14.33 26.12
C LEU A 393 -7.18 14.32 27.56
N LYS A 394 -7.66 13.17 28.06
CA LYS A 394 -8.09 13.04 29.47
C LYS A 394 -6.94 13.30 30.43
N MET A 395 -5.76 12.75 30.16
CA MET A 395 -4.56 13.00 30.97
C MET A 395 -4.18 14.49 30.96
N PHE A 396 -4.18 15.15 29.81
CA PHE A 396 -3.90 16.60 29.71
C PHE A 396 -4.90 17.47 30.47
N LYS A 397 -6.20 17.18 30.35
CA LYS A 397 -7.25 17.90 31.10
C LYS A 397 -7.08 17.73 32.61
N ASN A 398 -6.62 16.56 33.06
CA ASN A 398 -6.40 16.27 34.47
C ASN A 398 -5.08 16.88 35.00
N THR A 399 -4.11 17.22 34.15
CA THR A 399 -2.80 17.77 34.57
C THR A 399 -2.67 19.29 34.40
N GLY A 400 -3.72 20.00 33.94
CA GLY A 400 -3.78 21.47 33.95
C GLY A 400 -2.75 22.21 33.06
N SER A 401 -2.06 21.52 32.15
CA SER A 401 -1.02 22.14 31.31
C SER A 401 -1.60 22.78 30.04
N HIS A 402 -1.53 24.11 29.97
CA HIS A 402 -2.20 24.98 28.98
C HIS A 402 -1.37 25.37 27.73
N HIS A 403 -0.26 24.69 27.41
CA HIS A 403 0.57 25.08 26.28
C HIS A 403 0.59 24.03 25.16
N ILE A 404 0.05 24.40 23.98
CA ILE A 404 0.20 23.73 22.68
C ILE A 404 1.33 24.41 21.91
#